data_AF-A0A972YXJ6-F1
#
_entry.id   AF-A0A972YXJ6-F1
#
_cell.length_a   1.000
_cell.length_b   1.000
_cell.length_c   1.000
_cell.angle_alpha   90.00
_cell.angle_beta   90.00
_cell.angle_gamma   90.00
#
_symmetry.space_group_name_H-M   'P 1'
#
loop_
_entity.id
_entity.type
_entity.pdbx_description
1 polymer ?
#
loop_
_entity_poly.entity_id
_entity_poly.type
_entity_poly.pdbx_seq_one_letter_code
_entity_poly.pdbx_strand_id
1 'polypeptide(L)'
;MQSAYNIPMLTAEKEHDLATRLYNDNDLSAAQELIMSHLRFVIHVAKGYSGYGLPHADLVQEGNVGLMKAVKRFNPEVGVRLVSFAVHWIKAEIHEYVLKNWRIVKVATTKAQRKLFFNLRKNKKRLGWFSTEEVNTVAESLGVTTKDVMEMESRMSSHDQSFELSKDDDDNIGAGSFSPAQYLEDKQSDLAVEVENKNWDNHANQKLSTALVTLDERSQDIIKTRWLTEDKTTLQELANKYQISAERVRQLEKNALFKLKNTMVFD
;
A
#
# COMPACT_ATOMS: atom_id res chain seq x y z
N MET A 1 17.48 7.71 28.65
CA MET A 1 17.85 6.34 29.09
C MET A 1 18.60 6.33 30.43
N GLN A 2 19.62 7.15 30.66
CA GLN A 2 20.35 7.18 31.96
C GLN A 2 19.46 7.45 33.18
N SER A 3 18.44 8.29 33.05
CA SER A 3 17.46 8.57 34.12
C SER A 3 16.72 7.32 34.62
N ALA A 4 16.41 6.36 33.75
CA ALA A 4 15.71 5.13 34.13
C ALA A 4 16.58 4.19 34.99
N TYR A 5 17.91 4.26 34.84
CA TYR A 5 18.84 3.43 35.62
C TYR A 5 19.11 3.98 37.03
N ASN A 6 18.80 5.25 37.27
CA ASN A 6 18.94 5.90 38.57
C ASN A 6 17.75 5.61 39.51
N ILE A 7 16.65 5.06 38.98
CA ILE A 7 15.48 4.71 39.78
C ILE A 7 15.74 3.37 40.48
N PRO A 8 15.60 3.29 41.81
CA PRO A 8 15.80 2.06 42.55
C PRO A 8 14.74 1.01 42.20
N MET A 9 15.14 -0.26 42.17
CA MET A 9 14.19 -1.36 41.99
C MET A 9 13.41 -1.59 43.28
N LEU A 10 12.12 -1.92 43.13
CA LEU A 10 11.25 -2.21 44.26
C LEU A 10 11.54 -3.62 44.81
N THR A 11 11.47 -3.73 46.14
CA THR A 11 11.40 -5.03 46.82
C THR A 11 10.04 -5.69 46.55
N ALA A 12 9.95 -7.00 46.75
CA ALA A 12 8.68 -7.73 46.55
C ALA A 12 7.56 -7.18 47.43
N GLU A 13 7.88 -6.87 48.69
CA GLU A 13 6.93 -6.31 49.67
C GLU A 13 6.42 -4.94 49.23
N LYS A 14 7.32 -4.05 48.80
CA LYS A 14 6.95 -2.70 48.36
C LYS A 14 6.16 -2.72 47.04
N GLU A 15 6.51 -3.63 46.13
CA GLU A 15 5.73 -3.86 44.90
C GLU A 15 4.31 -4.33 45.23
N HIS A 16 4.15 -5.24 46.20
CA HIS A 16 2.84 -5.72 46.64
C HIS A 16 2.03 -4.62 47.32
N ASP A 17 2.61 -3.82 48.21
CA ASP A 17 1.94 -2.69 48.86
C ASP A 17 1.42 -1.67 47.83
N LEU A 18 2.27 -1.24 46.91
CA LEU A 18 1.90 -0.30 45.85
C LEU A 18 0.82 -0.89 44.92
N ALA A 19 0.91 -2.18 44.59
CA ALA A 19 -0.09 -2.84 43.77
C ALA A 19 -1.44 -2.98 44.48
N THR A 20 -1.45 -3.26 45.79
CA THR A 20 -2.67 -3.34 46.61
C THR A 20 -3.35 -1.98 46.73
N ARG A 21 -2.59 -0.91 46.97
CA ARG A 21 -3.11 0.47 46.97
C ARG A 21 -3.70 0.86 45.61
N LEU A 22 -3.01 0.51 44.52
CA LEU A 22 -3.55 0.74 43.18
C LEU A 22 -4.84 -0.07 42.93
N TYR A 23 -4.88 -1.33 43.36
CA TYR A 23 -6.01 -2.22 43.10
C TYR A 23 -7.27 -1.83 43.89
N ASN A 24 -7.12 -1.48 45.17
CA ASN A 24 -8.24 -1.16 46.07
C ASN A 24 -8.68 0.30 45.96
N ASP A 25 -7.72 1.23 45.93
CA ASP A 25 -7.98 2.66 46.08
C ASP A 25 -7.81 3.44 44.75
N ASN A 26 -7.41 2.75 43.68
CA ASN A 26 -7.10 3.35 42.38
C ASN A 26 -6.05 4.48 42.48
N ASP A 27 -5.06 4.30 43.36
CA ASP A 27 -4.01 5.27 43.66
C ASP A 27 -3.05 5.47 42.47
N LEU A 28 -3.18 6.62 41.80
CA LEU A 28 -2.35 6.99 40.65
C LEU A 28 -0.87 7.19 41.01
N SER A 29 -0.56 7.60 42.24
CA SER A 29 0.82 7.76 42.68
C SER A 29 1.53 6.40 42.79
N ALA A 30 0.80 5.39 43.30
CA ALA A 30 1.29 4.03 43.37
C ALA A 30 1.51 3.43 41.96
N ALA A 31 0.59 3.69 41.02
CA ALA A 31 0.79 3.31 39.61
C ALA A 31 2.05 3.93 39.02
N GLN A 32 2.28 5.23 39.26
CA GLN A 32 3.45 5.93 38.74
C GLN A 32 4.76 5.33 39.28
N GLU A 33 4.83 5.02 40.58
CA GLU A 33 6.02 4.41 41.19
C GLU A 33 6.27 2.98 40.69
N LEU A 34 5.20 2.20 40.49
CA LEU A 34 5.28 0.87 39.87
C LEU A 34 5.81 0.95 38.42
N ILE A 35 5.33 1.91 37.63
CA ILE A 35 5.78 2.09 36.25
C ILE A 35 7.25 2.52 36.22
N MET A 36 7.62 3.55 36.99
CA MET A 36 8.96 4.14 36.99
C MET A 36 10.04 3.13 37.40
N SER A 37 9.77 2.30 38.41
CA SER A 37 10.71 1.26 38.86
C SER A 37 10.96 0.14 37.85
N HIS A 38 10.04 -0.04 36.88
CA HIS A 38 10.08 -1.12 35.89
C HIS A 38 10.55 -0.67 34.49
N LEU A 39 10.87 0.60 34.29
CA LEU A 39 11.36 1.12 33.00
C LEU A 39 12.61 0.39 32.50
N ARG A 40 13.52 -0.01 33.40
CA ARG A 40 14.74 -0.78 33.05
C ARG A 40 14.40 -2.13 32.42
N PHE A 41 13.32 -2.77 32.87
CA PHE A 41 12.84 -4.02 32.31
C PHE A 41 12.28 -3.82 30.89
N VAL A 42 11.53 -2.74 30.67
CA VAL A 42 11.03 -2.38 29.33
C VAL A 42 12.19 -2.18 28.36
N ILE A 43 13.24 -1.44 28.76
CA ILE A 43 14.45 -1.24 27.94
C ILE A 43 15.10 -2.58 27.58
N HIS A 44 15.20 -3.50 28.55
CA HIS A 44 15.74 -4.83 28.31
C HIS A 44 14.91 -5.62 27.29
N VAL A 45 13.58 -5.60 27.41
CA VAL A 45 12.68 -6.27 26.45
C VAL A 45 12.79 -5.64 25.06
N ALA A 46 12.77 -4.30 24.97
CA ALA A 46 12.86 -3.55 23.71
C ALA A 46 14.16 -3.82 22.95
N LYS A 47 15.27 -4.10 23.65
CA LYS A 47 16.56 -4.45 23.04
C LYS A 47 16.48 -5.72 22.16
N GLY A 48 15.57 -6.64 22.44
CA GLY A 48 15.32 -7.82 21.60
C GLY A 48 14.74 -7.49 20.22
N TYR A 49 14.26 -6.24 20.02
CA TYR A 49 13.59 -5.79 18.80
C TYR A 49 14.44 -4.80 17.97
N SER A 50 15.67 -4.50 18.38
CA SER A 50 16.54 -3.58 17.62
C SER A 50 16.88 -4.05 16.20
N GLY A 51 16.74 -5.36 15.90
CA GLY A 51 17.01 -5.93 14.58
C GLY A 51 16.00 -5.60 13.48
N TYR A 52 14.93 -4.86 13.80
CA TYR A 52 13.91 -4.43 12.81
C TYR A 52 14.22 -3.07 12.16
N GLY A 53 15.27 -2.36 12.59
CA GLY A 53 15.65 -1.07 12.00
C GLY A 53 14.82 0.12 12.50
N LEU A 54 13.97 -0.08 13.50
CA LEU A 54 13.17 0.98 14.13
C LEU A 54 13.96 1.71 15.22
N PRO A 55 13.71 3.01 15.45
CA PRO A 55 14.35 3.75 16.53
C PRO A 55 14.12 3.07 17.88
N HIS A 56 15.21 2.82 18.61
CA HIS A 56 15.12 2.11 19.88
C HIS A 56 14.27 2.87 20.91
N ALA A 57 14.31 4.21 20.89
CA ALA A 57 13.49 5.05 21.76
C ALA A 57 11.99 4.77 21.56
N ASP A 58 11.52 4.63 20.32
CA ASP A 58 10.12 4.37 20.03
C ASP A 58 9.69 2.99 20.52
N LEU A 59 10.54 1.97 20.33
CA LEU A 59 10.29 0.62 20.87
C LEU A 59 10.14 0.64 22.40
N VAL A 60 10.95 1.45 23.09
CA VAL A 60 10.85 1.63 24.55
C VAL A 60 9.55 2.35 24.91
N GLN A 61 9.15 3.39 24.18
CA GLN A 61 7.92 4.11 24.43
C GLN A 61 6.67 3.23 24.28
N GLU A 62 6.62 2.42 23.23
CA GLU A 62 5.53 1.46 23.02
C GLU A 62 5.52 0.36 24.07
N GLY A 63 6.72 -0.10 24.47
CA GLY A 63 6.86 -0.98 25.62
C GLY A 63 6.35 -0.37 26.92
N ASN A 64 6.56 0.93 27.14
CA ASN A 64 6.05 1.66 28.31
C ASN A 64 4.53 1.74 28.27
N VAL A 65 3.91 1.95 27.10
CA VAL A 65 2.46 1.87 26.93
C VAL A 65 1.94 0.47 27.31
N GLY A 66 2.66 -0.59 26.91
CA GLY A 66 2.35 -1.95 27.33
C GLY A 66 2.46 -2.17 28.84
N LEU A 67 3.49 -1.63 29.47
CA LEU A 67 3.66 -1.66 30.93
C LEU A 67 2.51 -0.93 31.64
N MET A 68 2.10 0.25 31.16
CA MET A 68 0.95 0.98 31.72
C MET A 68 -0.35 0.16 31.64
N LYS A 69 -0.60 -0.50 30.50
CA LYS A 69 -1.76 -1.40 30.33
C LYS A 69 -1.71 -2.59 31.28
N ALA A 70 -0.52 -3.14 31.53
CA ALA A 70 -0.32 -4.23 32.48
C ALA A 70 -0.58 -3.78 33.92
N VAL A 71 0.02 -2.66 34.35
CA VAL A 71 -0.15 -2.12 35.71
C VAL A 71 -1.62 -1.85 36.03
N LYS A 72 -2.39 -1.32 35.08
CA LYS A 72 -3.85 -1.11 35.24
C LYS A 72 -4.65 -2.39 35.47
N ARG A 73 -4.16 -3.55 35.01
CA ARG A 73 -4.86 -4.84 35.06
C ARG A 73 -4.20 -5.85 36.02
N PHE A 74 -3.18 -5.43 36.73
CA PHE A 74 -2.43 -6.30 37.62
C PHE A 74 -3.23 -6.57 38.89
N ASN A 75 -3.35 -7.86 39.26
CA ASN A 75 -3.99 -8.26 40.51
C ASN A 75 -2.90 -8.75 41.50
N PRO A 76 -2.68 -8.05 42.63
CA PRO A 76 -1.69 -8.42 43.64
C PRO A 76 -2.01 -9.72 44.39
N GLU A 77 -3.27 -10.15 44.45
CA GLU A 77 -3.70 -11.37 45.17
C GLU A 77 -3.21 -12.66 44.51
N VAL A 78 -2.85 -12.60 43.22
CA VAL A 78 -2.36 -13.76 42.46
C VAL A 78 -0.96 -14.22 42.93
N GLY A 79 -0.24 -13.38 43.68
CA GLY A 79 1.05 -13.74 44.27
C GLY A 79 2.22 -13.84 43.27
N VAL A 80 2.05 -13.32 42.06
CA VAL A 80 3.11 -13.27 41.03
C VAL A 80 3.73 -11.87 40.96
N ARG A 81 5.01 -11.78 40.60
CA ARG A 81 5.68 -10.49 40.36
C ARG A 81 5.07 -9.76 39.17
N LEU A 82 4.99 -8.43 39.26
CA LEU A 82 4.50 -7.56 38.19
C LEU A 82 5.25 -7.80 36.88
N VAL A 83 6.57 -7.97 36.93
CA VAL A 83 7.42 -8.28 35.76
C VAL A 83 6.90 -9.48 34.97
N SER A 84 6.55 -10.56 35.66
CA SER A 84 6.08 -11.80 35.05
C SER A 84 4.75 -11.61 34.32
N PHE A 85 3.88 -10.75 34.84
CA PHE A 85 2.63 -10.39 34.20
C PHE A 85 2.83 -9.39 33.04
N ALA A 86 3.62 -8.35 33.26
CA ALA A 86 3.79 -7.24 32.35
C ALA A 86 4.53 -7.61 31.07
N VAL A 87 5.42 -8.62 31.09
CA VAL A 87 6.22 -9.01 29.92
C VAL A 87 5.36 -9.33 28.69
N HIS A 88 4.19 -9.92 28.87
CA HIS A 88 3.28 -10.27 27.78
C HIS A 88 2.66 -9.02 27.13
N TRP A 89 2.26 -8.05 27.95
CA TRP A 89 1.72 -6.77 27.50
C TRP A 89 2.78 -5.91 26.79
N ILE A 90 3.98 -5.83 27.37
CA ILE A 90 5.12 -5.11 26.78
C ILE A 90 5.45 -5.69 25.41
N LYS A 91 5.59 -7.02 25.30
CA LYS A 91 5.87 -7.68 24.01
C LYS A 91 4.75 -7.49 23.00
N ALA A 92 3.49 -7.54 23.43
CA ALA A 92 2.34 -7.38 22.55
C ALA A 92 2.29 -5.98 21.92
N GLU A 93 2.49 -4.92 22.71
CA GLU A 93 2.51 -3.54 22.18
C GLU A 93 3.71 -3.32 21.26
N ILE A 94 4.91 -3.78 21.65
CA ILE A 94 6.09 -3.69 20.78
C ILE A 94 5.87 -4.46 19.48
N HIS A 95 5.29 -5.67 19.52
CA HIS A 95 4.95 -6.42 18.30
C HIS A 95 4.00 -5.65 17.40
N GLU A 96 2.95 -5.06 17.97
CA GLU A 96 1.97 -4.29 17.21
C GLU A 96 2.60 -3.05 16.56
N TYR A 97 3.47 -2.34 17.29
CA TYR A 97 4.22 -1.21 16.75
C TYR A 97 5.15 -1.63 15.61
N VAL A 98 5.93 -2.69 15.81
CA VAL A 98 6.83 -3.20 14.77
C VAL A 98 6.02 -3.57 13.51
N LEU A 99 4.92 -4.29 13.65
CA LEU A 99 4.09 -4.68 12.49
C LEU A 99 3.50 -3.50 11.73
N LYS A 100 3.19 -2.39 12.42
CA LYS A 100 2.61 -1.19 11.82
C LYS A 100 3.64 -0.29 11.15
N ASN A 101 4.85 -0.20 11.71
CA ASN A 101 5.83 0.82 11.35
C ASN A 101 7.10 0.26 10.70
N TRP A 102 7.25 -1.06 10.60
CA TRP A 102 8.42 -1.66 9.98
C TRP A 102 8.59 -1.24 8.50
N ARG A 103 7.49 -1.02 7.79
CA ARG A 103 7.45 -0.57 6.39
C ARG A 103 6.24 0.29 6.07
N ILE A 104 6.34 1.05 4.99
CA ILE A 104 5.22 1.82 4.43
C ILE A 104 4.13 0.85 3.96
N VAL A 105 4.52 -0.19 3.21
CA VAL A 105 3.58 -1.24 2.76
C VAL A 105 3.44 -2.31 3.84
N LYS A 106 2.21 -2.52 4.30
CA LYS A 106 1.93 -3.50 5.37
C LYS A 106 2.13 -4.93 4.89
N VAL A 107 3.13 -5.60 5.45
CA VAL A 107 3.55 -6.95 5.01
C VAL A 107 2.78 -8.09 5.71
N ALA A 108 2.31 -7.89 6.95
CA ALA A 108 1.75 -8.96 7.78
C ALA A 108 0.35 -8.62 8.34
N THR A 109 -0.67 -8.75 7.49
CA THR A 109 -2.07 -8.48 7.82
C THR A 109 -2.79 -9.69 8.39
N THR A 110 -2.37 -10.91 8.04
CA THR A 110 -3.01 -12.15 8.52
C THR A 110 -2.30 -12.77 9.73
N LYS A 111 -2.99 -13.65 10.47
CA LYS A 111 -2.42 -14.36 11.63
C LYS A 111 -1.20 -15.22 11.24
N ALA A 112 -1.27 -15.90 10.09
CA ALA A 112 -0.17 -16.70 9.55
C ALA A 112 1.05 -15.82 9.23
N GLN A 113 0.81 -14.69 8.54
CA GLN A 113 1.86 -13.74 8.20
C GLN A 113 2.52 -13.10 9.42
N ARG A 114 1.74 -12.73 10.45
CA ARG A 114 2.27 -12.22 11.72
C ARG A 114 3.18 -13.23 12.41
N LYS A 115 2.79 -14.51 12.41
CA LYS A 115 3.62 -15.60 12.98
C LYS A 115 4.92 -15.76 12.19
N LEU A 116 4.85 -15.71 10.86
CA LEU A 116 6.03 -15.77 10.00
C LEU A 116 6.94 -14.57 10.22
N PHE A 117 6.42 -13.34 10.25
CA PHE A 117 7.21 -12.11 10.40
C PHE A 117 8.21 -12.15 11.57
N PHE A 118 7.76 -12.58 12.76
CA PHE A 118 8.63 -12.65 13.94
C PHE A 118 9.51 -13.91 14.02
N ASN A 119 9.12 -15.02 13.38
CA ASN A 119 9.80 -16.31 13.53
C ASN A 119 10.63 -16.74 12.32
N LEU A 120 10.40 -16.16 11.14
CA LEU A 120 11.03 -16.56 9.89
C LEU A 120 12.55 -16.34 9.95
N ARG A 121 12.99 -15.15 10.38
CA ARG A 121 14.42 -14.84 10.56
C ARG A 121 15.09 -15.72 11.62
N LYS A 122 14.37 -16.10 12.68
CA LYS A 122 14.91 -16.96 13.76
C LYS A 122 15.21 -18.38 13.27
N ASN A 123 14.43 -18.88 12.30
CA ASN A 123 14.62 -20.20 11.72
C ASN A 123 15.64 -20.23 10.57
N LYS A 124 16.15 -19.06 10.16
CA LYS A 124 17.08 -18.91 9.06
C LYS A 124 18.51 -19.10 9.55
N LYS A 125 19.10 -20.27 9.25
CA LYS A 125 20.47 -20.63 9.68
C LYS A 125 21.57 -19.99 8.83
N ARG A 126 21.25 -19.52 7.61
CA ARG A 126 22.20 -19.00 6.62
C ARG A 126 21.73 -17.68 6.01
N LEU A 127 22.67 -16.80 5.68
CA LEU A 127 22.42 -15.65 4.81
C LEU A 127 22.22 -16.13 3.35
N GLY A 128 21.02 -15.96 2.81
CA GLY A 128 20.64 -16.41 1.46
C GLY A 128 19.14 -16.72 1.38
N TRP A 129 18.59 -17.09 0.24
CA TRP A 129 17.19 -17.56 0.17
C TRP A 129 17.03 -18.94 0.83
N PHE A 130 15.84 -19.24 1.35
CA PHE A 130 15.55 -20.57 1.88
C PHE A 130 15.62 -21.62 0.77
N SER A 131 16.16 -22.80 1.10
CA SER A 131 15.99 -23.97 0.24
C SER A 131 14.54 -24.48 0.31
N THR A 132 14.12 -25.26 -0.67
CA THR A 132 12.78 -25.88 -0.68
C THR A 132 12.54 -26.73 0.59
N GLU A 133 13.56 -27.42 1.08
CA GLU A 133 13.48 -28.22 2.31
C GLU A 133 13.30 -27.34 3.56
N GLU A 134 14.00 -26.20 3.63
CA GLU A 134 13.85 -25.25 4.73
C GLU A 134 12.46 -24.61 4.71
N VAL A 135 11.93 -24.27 3.54
CA VAL A 135 10.56 -23.75 3.38
C VAL A 135 9.54 -24.75 3.92
N ASN A 136 9.66 -26.03 3.58
CA ASN A 136 8.75 -27.08 4.06
C ASN A 136 8.85 -27.24 5.59
N THR A 137 10.07 -27.24 6.13
CA THR A 137 10.29 -27.35 7.58
C THR A 137 9.68 -26.17 8.35
N VAL A 138 9.84 -24.94 7.83
CA VAL A 138 9.24 -23.73 8.42
C VAL A 138 7.71 -23.77 8.31
N ALA A 139 7.18 -24.20 7.17
CA ALA A 139 5.75 -24.36 6.94
C ALA A 139 5.11 -25.33 7.95
N GLU A 140 5.71 -26.50 8.14
CA GLU A 140 5.23 -27.50 9.10
C GLU A 140 5.35 -27.03 10.55
N SER A 141 6.51 -26.51 10.95
CA SER A 141 6.73 -26.05 12.34
C SER A 141 5.83 -24.87 12.74
N LEU A 142 5.51 -23.99 11.79
CA LEU A 142 4.65 -22.84 12.03
C LEU A 142 3.18 -23.09 11.66
N GLY A 143 2.85 -24.21 11.03
CA GLY A 143 1.49 -24.55 10.61
C GLY A 143 0.92 -23.58 9.57
N VAL A 144 1.72 -23.23 8.56
CA VAL A 144 1.39 -22.28 7.47
C VAL A 144 1.72 -22.89 6.12
N THR A 145 1.24 -22.30 5.02
CA THR A 145 1.51 -22.86 3.68
C THR A 145 2.93 -22.53 3.22
N THR A 146 3.52 -23.38 2.39
CA THR A 146 4.84 -23.13 1.77
C THR A 146 4.82 -21.86 0.91
N LYS A 147 3.69 -21.57 0.26
CA LYS A 147 3.45 -20.33 -0.48
C LYS A 147 3.57 -19.10 0.43
N ASP A 148 2.95 -19.11 1.61
CA ASP A 148 3.02 -17.99 2.56
C ASP A 148 4.46 -17.76 3.04
N VAL A 149 5.23 -18.83 3.22
CA VAL A 149 6.65 -18.75 3.62
C VAL A 149 7.48 -18.08 2.52
N MET A 150 7.35 -18.51 1.26
CA MET A 150 8.09 -17.92 0.13
C MET A 150 7.68 -16.47 -0.10
N GLU A 151 6.39 -16.16 -0.04
CA GLU A 151 5.89 -14.79 -0.18
C GLU A 151 6.41 -13.89 0.95
N MET A 152 6.39 -14.37 2.19
CA MET A 152 6.93 -13.62 3.31
C MET A 152 8.44 -13.42 3.19
N GLU A 153 9.19 -14.43 2.73
CA GLU A 153 10.63 -14.29 2.50
C GLU A 153 10.92 -13.19 1.46
N SER A 154 10.17 -13.18 0.35
CA SER A 154 10.32 -12.18 -0.71
C SER A 154 10.03 -10.75 -0.22
N ARG A 155 8.97 -10.60 0.59
CA ARG A 155 8.63 -9.32 1.22
C ARG A 155 9.66 -8.90 2.27
N MET A 156 10.33 -9.86 2.94
CA MET A 156 11.33 -9.59 3.96
C MET A 156 12.74 -9.28 3.43
N SER A 157 13.06 -9.70 2.20
CA SER A 157 14.36 -9.48 1.56
C SER A 157 14.47 -8.14 0.83
N SER A 158 13.41 -7.72 0.14
CA SER A 158 13.34 -6.44 -0.58
C SER A 158 13.36 -5.26 0.41
N HIS A 159 13.95 -4.10 0.13
CA HIS A 159 13.78 -2.86 0.94
C HIS A 159 12.92 -1.85 0.19
N ASP A 160 12.17 -1.01 0.92
CA ASP A 160 11.41 0.08 0.32
C ASP A 160 12.42 1.11 -0.21
N GLN A 161 12.45 1.32 -1.52
CA GLN A 161 13.37 2.29 -2.14
C GLN A 161 12.75 3.69 -2.08
N SER A 162 13.58 4.69 -1.75
CA SER A 162 13.17 6.08 -1.86
C SER A 162 12.97 6.44 -3.34
N PHE A 163 11.93 7.23 -3.62
CA PHE A 163 11.66 7.72 -4.96
C PHE A 163 12.75 8.69 -5.42
N GLU A 164 13.21 9.56 -4.52
CA GLU A 164 14.30 10.50 -4.73
C GLU A 164 15.46 10.12 -3.80
N LEU A 165 16.67 10.00 -4.36
CA LEU A 165 17.88 9.77 -3.58
C LEU A 165 18.46 11.13 -3.19
N SER A 166 18.83 11.32 -1.93
CA SER A 166 19.44 12.57 -1.49
C SER A 166 20.88 12.66 -1.99
N LYS A 167 21.40 13.87 -2.25
CA LYS A 167 22.80 14.06 -2.69
C LYS A 167 23.85 13.54 -1.69
N ASP A 168 23.51 13.44 -0.40
CA ASP A 168 24.38 12.85 0.62
C ASP A 168 24.46 11.31 0.53
N ASP A 169 23.51 10.65 -0.16
CA ASP A 169 23.58 9.21 -0.45
C ASP A 169 24.50 8.89 -1.64
N ASP A 170 24.89 9.91 -2.43
CA ASP A 170 25.71 9.80 -3.64
C ASP A 170 27.18 9.44 -3.33
N ASP A 171 27.66 9.80 -2.13
CA ASP A 171 29.03 9.48 -1.67
C ASP A 171 29.20 7.99 -1.29
N ASN A 172 28.11 7.29 -0.96
CA ASN A 172 28.15 5.89 -0.50
C ASN A 172 27.65 4.88 -1.57
N ILE A 173 26.94 5.34 -2.60
CA ILE A 173 26.35 4.50 -3.63
C ILE A 173 26.99 4.88 -4.97
N GLY A 174 28.22 4.41 -5.18
CA GLY A 174 29.13 4.93 -6.19
C GLY A 174 28.52 5.26 -7.56
N ALA A 175 28.73 6.49 -8.03
CA ALA A 175 28.77 7.02 -9.40
C ALA A 175 27.75 6.56 -10.47
N GLY A 176 26.74 5.76 -10.12
CA GLY A 176 25.82 5.14 -11.07
C GLY A 176 24.46 4.76 -10.49
N SER A 177 24.13 5.25 -9.28
CA SER A 177 22.80 5.07 -8.72
C SER A 177 21.87 6.15 -9.25
N PHE A 178 21.09 5.80 -10.27
CA PHE A 178 20.00 6.66 -10.75
C PHE A 178 18.81 6.56 -9.80
N SER A 179 18.28 7.72 -9.41
CA SER A 179 17.03 7.75 -8.64
C SER A 179 15.88 7.24 -9.52
N PRO A 180 14.89 6.52 -8.93
CA PRO A 180 13.65 6.17 -9.62
C PRO A 180 13.00 7.33 -10.39
N ALA A 181 13.06 8.54 -9.86
CA ALA A 181 12.55 9.74 -10.53
C ALA A 181 13.20 10.05 -11.89
N GLN A 182 14.41 9.57 -12.15
CA GLN A 182 15.16 9.86 -13.37
C GLN A 182 14.87 8.89 -14.53
N TYR A 183 14.37 7.69 -14.24
CA TYR A 183 14.10 6.67 -15.27
C TYR A 183 12.64 6.21 -15.32
N LEU A 184 11.82 6.54 -14.31
CA LEU A 184 10.39 6.25 -14.35
C LEU A 184 9.69 7.21 -15.32
N GLU A 185 9.17 6.64 -16.40
CA GLU A 185 8.42 7.37 -17.42
C GLU A 185 6.94 7.44 -17.06
N ASP A 186 6.33 8.62 -17.24
CA ASP A 186 4.88 8.76 -17.24
C ASP A 186 4.33 8.49 -18.64
N LYS A 187 3.61 7.37 -18.78
CA LYS A 187 3.00 6.95 -20.05
C LYS A 187 1.62 7.53 -20.31
N GLN A 188 1.03 8.23 -19.34
CA GLN A 188 -0.30 8.83 -19.49
C GLN A 188 -0.23 10.28 -19.99
N SER A 189 0.87 10.96 -19.73
CA SER A 189 1.03 12.41 -19.94
C SER A 189 1.96 12.74 -21.11
N ASP A 190 1.95 11.94 -22.18
CA ASP A 190 2.76 12.28 -23.36
C ASP A 190 2.07 13.39 -24.16
N LEU A 191 2.50 14.64 -23.92
CA LEU A 191 2.01 15.83 -24.63
C LEU A 191 2.17 15.68 -26.15
N ALA A 192 3.19 14.96 -26.62
CA ALA A 192 3.40 14.79 -28.06
C ALA A 192 2.26 13.96 -28.67
N VAL A 193 1.89 12.85 -28.03
CA VAL A 193 0.78 11.99 -28.45
C VAL A 193 -0.55 12.72 -28.35
N GLU A 194 -0.78 13.52 -27.29
CA GLU A 194 -2.02 14.29 -27.17
C GLU A 194 -2.15 15.35 -28.27
N VAL A 195 -1.07 16.08 -28.57
CA VAL A 195 -1.05 17.08 -29.65
C VAL A 195 -1.19 16.41 -31.02
N GLU A 196 -0.53 15.28 -31.24
CA GLU A 196 -0.66 14.50 -32.47
C GLU A 196 -2.11 14.05 -32.69
N ASN A 197 -2.74 13.44 -31.68
CA ASN A 197 -4.13 13.00 -31.75
C ASN A 197 -5.08 14.17 -32.02
N LYS A 198 -4.93 15.29 -31.31
CA LYS A 198 -5.75 16.49 -31.54
C LYS A 198 -5.56 17.05 -32.94
N ASN A 199 -4.33 17.05 -33.45
CA ASN A 199 -4.05 17.52 -34.81
C ASN A 199 -4.67 16.59 -35.85
N TRP A 200 -4.54 15.28 -35.64
CA TRP A 200 -5.15 14.25 -36.49
C TRP A 200 -6.67 14.38 -36.52
N ASP A 201 -7.31 14.53 -35.36
CA ASP A 201 -8.76 14.73 -35.24
C ASP A 201 -9.22 16.01 -35.94
N ASN A 202 -8.51 17.12 -35.73
CA ASN A 202 -8.81 18.39 -36.41
C ASN A 202 -8.68 18.27 -37.93
N HIS A 203 -7.60 17.64 -38.41
CA HIS A 203 -7.37 17.41 -39.83
C HIS A 203 -8.44 16.49 -40.44
N ALA A 204 -8.77 15.40 -39.76
CA ALA A 204 -9.82 14.47 -40.17
C ALA A 204 -11.19 15.15 -40.23
N ASN A 205 -11.52 15.96 -39.22
CA ASN A 205 -12.77 16.73 -39.16
C ASN A 205 -12.84 17.80 -40.26
N GLN A 206 -11.73 18.49 -40.55
CA GLN A 206 -11.65 19.44 -41.66
C GLN A 206 -11.83 18.75 -43.01
N LYS A 207 -11.12 17.64 -43.26
CA LYS A 207 -11.28 16.82 -44.48
C LYS A 207 -12.72 16.33 -44.63
N LEU A 208 -13.34 15.86 -43.55
CA LEU A 208 -14.74 15.43 -43.54
C LEU A 208 -15.69 16.59 -43.87
N SER A 209 -15.48 17.75 -43.27
CA SER A 209 -16.30 18.94 -43.52
C SER A 209 -16.22 19.38 -44.98
N THR A 210 -15.02 19.42 -45.56
CA THR A 210 -14.81 19.73 -46.99
C THR A 210 -15.45 18.68 -47.89
N ALA A 211 -15.27 17.38 -47.58
CA ALA A 211 -15.88 16.28 -48.34
C ALA A 211 -17.41 16.33 -48.31
N LEU A 212 -18.02 16.65 -47.16
CA LEU A 212 -19.47 16.78 -47.01
C LEU A 212 -20.07 17.89 -47.87
N VAL A 213 -19.33 18.96 -48.17
CA VAL A 213 -19.78 20.05 -49.05
C VAL A 213 -19.84 19.61 -50.52
N THR A 214 -19.09 18.58 -50.92
CA THR A 214 -19.11 18.06 -52.30
C THR A 214 -20.32 17.16 -52.59
N LEU A 215 -21.04 16.73 -51.55
CA LEU A 215 -22.27 15.94 -51.68
C LEU A 215 -23.46 16.84 -52.02
N ASP A 216 -24.47 16.25 -52.66
CA ASP A 216 -25.77 16.90 -52.80
C ASP A 216 -26.45 17.09 -51.44
N GLU A 217 -27.27 18.14 -51.30
CA GLU A 217 -27.94 18.53 -50.05
C GLU A 217 -28.71 17.38 -49.40
N ARG A 218 -29.35 16.55 -50.23
CA ARG A 218 -30.10 15.37 -49.78
C ARG A 218 -29.19 14.28 -49.22
N SER A 219 -28.08 13.96 -49.89
CA SER A 219 -27.08 13.03 -49.37
C SER A 219 -26.40 13.54 -48.10
N GLN A 220 -26.15 14.86 -48.01
CA GLN A 220 -25.56 15.48 -46.83
C GLN A 220 -26.47 15.34 -45.59
N ASP A 221 -27.77 15.59 -45.74
CA ASP A 221 -28.76 15.42 -44.66
C ASP A 221 -28.88 13.96 -44.21
N ILE A 222 -28.87 13.01 -45.15
CA ILE A 222 -28.90 11.57 -44.84
C ILE A 222 -27.67 11.16 -44.02
N ILE A 223 -26.46 11.59 -44.42
CA ILE A 223 -25.22 11.23 -43.70
C ILE A 223 -25.16 11.91 -42.33
N LYS A 224 -25.51 13.20 -42.23
CA LYS A 224 -25.51 13.93 -40.96
C LYS A 224 -26.42 13.26 -39.93
N THR A 225 -27.66 12.98 -40.31
CA THR A 225 -28.69 12.46 -39.39
C THR A 225 -28.50 10.98 -39.03
N ARG A 226 -27.71 10.23 -39.79
CA ARG A 226 -27.40 8.81 -39.51
C ARG A 226 -26.10 8.61 -38.73
N TRP A 227 -25.10 9.47 -38.95
CA TRP A 227 -23.73 9.22 -38.50
C TRP A 227 -23.12 10.33 -37.64
N LEU A 228 -23.58 11.58 -37.77
CA LEU A 228 -22.97 12.76 -37.13
C LEU A 228 -23.83 13.36 -36.01
N THR A 229 -25.05 12.89 -35.80
CA THR A 229 -25.93 13.25 -34.68
C THR A 229 -26.00 12.13 -33.65
N GLU A 230 -26.18 12.49 -32.38
CA GLU A 230 -26.36 11.52 -31.29
C GLU A 230 -27.66 10.72 -31.45
N ASP A 231 -28.75 11.41 -31.79
CA ASP A 231 -30.04 10.79 -32.13
C ASP A 231 -30.02 10.29 -33.58
N LYS A 232 -29.66 9.02 -33.75
CA LYS A 232 -29.56 8.38 -35.07
C LYS A 232 -30.94 8.01 -35.59
N THR A 233 -31.35 8.65 -36.69
CA THR A 233 -32.60 8.31 -37.39
C THR A 233 -32.50 6.98 -38.15
N THR A 234 -33.65 6.31 -38.28
CA THR A 234 -33.75 5.06 -39.03
C THR A 234 -33.96 5.30 -40.53
N LEU A 235 -33.62 4.30 -41.36
CA LEU A 235 -33.86 4.37 -42.81
C LEU A 235 -35.34 4.56 -43.16
N GLN A 236 -36.26 4.08 -42.31
CA GLN A 236 -37.70 4.23 -42.51
C GLN A 236 -38.18 5.66 -42.24
N GLU A 237 -37.63 6.32 -41.22
CA GLU A 237 -37.94 7.73 -40.93
C GLU A 237 -37.47 8.66 -42.05
N LEU A 238 -36.26 8.43 -42.57
CA LEU A 238 -35.73 9.17 -43.72
C LEU A 238 -36.52 8.86 -45.00
N ALA A 239 -36.96 7.61 -45.18
CA ALA A 239 -37.81 7.21 -46.30
C ALA A 239 -39.15 7.96 -46.28
N ASN A 240 -39.77 8.08 -45.10
CA ASN A 240 -41.00 8.84 -44.89
C ASN A 240 -40.79 10.36 -45.12
N LYS A 241 -39.70 10.94 -44.58
CA LYS A 241 -39.34 12.37 -44.77
C LYS A 241 -39.19 12.73 -46.24
N TYR A 242 -38.55 11.86 -47.02
CA TYR A 242 -38.24 12.10 -48.42
C TYR A 242 -39.21 11.45 -49.43
N GLN A 243 -40.29 10.83 -48.93
CA GLN A 243 -41.31 10.13 -49.73
C GLN A 243 -40.71 9.13 -50.74
N ILE A 244 -39.71 8.35 -50.31
CA ILE A 244 -39.06 7.31 -51.11
C ILE A 244 -39.01 5.99 -50.35
N SER A 245 -38.66 4.89 -51.01
CA SER A 245 -38.46 3.61 -50.33
C SER A 245 -37.22 3.62 -49.44
N ALA A 246 -37.24 2.85 -48.34
CA ALA A 246 -36.08 2.66 -47.47
C ALA A 246 -34.85 2.11 -48.21
N GLU A 247 -35.07 1.26 -49.22
CA GLU A 247 -33.99 0.75 -50.08
C GLU A 247 -33.36 1.88 -50.91
N ARG A 248 -34.16 2.87 -51.35
CA ARG A 248 -33.62 4.02 -52.07
C ARG A 248 -32.78 4.93 -51.19
N VAL A 249 -33.15 5.13 -49.92
CA VAL A 249 -32.32 5.85 -48.92
C VAL A 249 -30.99 5.12 -48.71
N ARG A 250 -31.03 3.80 -48.55
CA ARG A 250 -29.83 2.96 -48.41
C ARG A 250 -28.89 3.07 -49.62
N GLN A 251 -29.43 3.13 -50.84
CA GLN A 251 -28.63 3.34 -52.05
C GLN A 251 -27.96 4.72 -52.06
N LEU A 252 -28.69 5.78 -51.70
CA LEU A 252 -28.15 7.14 -51.62
C LEU A 252 -27.05 7.24 -50.57
N GLU A 253 -27.25 6.64 -49.39
CA GLU A 253 -26.25 6.55 -48.34
C GLU A 253 -24.97 5.83 -48.82
N LYS A 254 -25.11 4.66 -49.45
CA LYS A 254 -23.96 3.90 -49.97
C LYS A 254 -23.17 4.70 -51.01
N ASN A 255 -23.86 5.41 -51.89
CA ASN A 255 -23.23 6.26 -52.90
C ASN A 255 -22.55 7.48 -52.28
N ALA A 256 -23.16 8.10 -51.27
CA ALA A 256 -22.60 9.21 -50.52
C ALA A 256 -21.33 8.79 -49.75
N LEU A 257 -21.36 7.65 -49.05
CA LEU A 257 -20.18 7.08 -48.38
C LEU A 257 -19.06 6.75 -49.37
N PHE A 258 -19.40 6.22 -50.56
CA PHE A 258 -18.40 5.97 -51.61
C PHE A 258 -17.74 7.26 -52.11
N LYS A 259 -18.52 8.32 -52.33
CA LYS A 259 -17.99 9.64 -52.70
C LYS A 259 -17.10 10.24 -51.60
N LEU A 260 -17.57 10.20 -50.35
CA LEU A 260 -16.81 10.68 -49.18
C LEU A 260 -15.47 9.95 -49.06
N LYS A 261 -15.47 8.62 -49.18
CA LYS A 261 -14.25 7.81 -49.13
C LYS A 261 -13.26 8.23 -50.22
N ASN A 262 -13.73 8.44 -51.44
CA ASN A 262 -12.84 8.87 -52.53
C ASN A 262 -12.25 10.25 -52.23
N THR A 263 -13.06 11.23 -51.81
CA THR A 263 -12.59 12.59 -51.49
C THR A 263 -11.66 12.65 -50.28
N MET A 264 -11.78 11.72 -49.33
CA MET A 264 -10.91 11.66 -48.15
C MET A 264 -9.57 10.95 -48.41
N VAL A 265 -9.52 10.07 -49.42
CA VAL A 265 -8.33 9.28 -49.79
C VAL A 265 -7.45 9.99 -50.82
N PHE A 266 -7.98 10.95 -51.58
CA PHE A 266 -7.17 11.79 -52.47
C PHE A 266 -6.47 12.91 -51.66
N ASP A 267 -5.39 12.52 -50.99
CA ASP A 267 -4.17 13.27 -50.64
C ASP A 267 -3.14 12.29 -50.07
#